data_AF-A0AAD4JB02-F1
#
_entry.id   AF-A0AAD4JB02-F1
#
_cell.length_a   1.000
_cell.length_b   1.000
_cell.length_c   1.000
_cell.angle_alpha   90.00
_cell.angle_beta   90.00
_cell.angle_gamma   90.00
#
_symmetry.space_group_name_H-M   'P 1'
#
loop_
_entity.id
_entity.type
_entity.pdbx_description
1 polymer ?
#
loop_
_entity_poly.entity_id
_entity_poly.type
_entity_poly.pdbx_seq_one_letter_code
_entity_poly.pdbx_strand_id
1 'polypeptide(L)'
;MKLLGKLQQLPLVEHFPPHIKVLTLPLSYLREDPMPILEQLPDLTVLRLLGNSYTGEPMVCKSGTFKNLEVLKLWMLENLKKWEVDDGAMEKLKEVNIRRCSKLEKFPDRLLKQ
;
A
#
# COMPACT_ATOMS: atom_id res chain seq x y z
N MET A 1 2.96 9.60 10.09
CA MET A 1 2.40 8.72 11.13
C MET A 1 3.01 7.33 11.01
N LYS A 2 3.29 6.68 12.14
CA LYS A 2 3.73 5.28 12.19
C LYS A 2 2.78 4.51 13.12
N LEU A 3 2.12 3.47 12.62
CA LEU A 3 1.28 2.58 13.44
C LEU A 3 2.02 1.25 13.58
N LEU A 4 2.57 1.01 14.77
CA LEU A 4 3.37 -0.17 15.07
C LEU A 4 2.54 -1.19 15.84
N GLY A 5 2.72 -2.46 15.50
CA GLY A 5 2.16 -3.58 16.24
C GLY A 5 0.88 -4.11 15.60
N LYS A 6 0.41 -5.23 16.13
CA LYS A 6 -0.64 -6.05 15.54
C LYS A 6 -1.99 -5.32 15.53
N LEU A 7 -2.38 -4.80 14.37
CA LEU A 7 -3.67 -4.15 14.15
C LEU A 7 -4.74 -5.13 13.66
N GLN A 8 -4.34 -6.13 12.86
CA GLN A 8 -5.22 -7.12 12.19
C GLN A 8 -6.16 -6.53 11.12
N GLN A 9 -6.72 -5.34 11.38
CA GLN A 9 -7.54 -4.55 10.48
C GLN A 9 -7.16 -3.07 10.61
N LEU A 10 -7.34 -2.30 9.53
CA LEU A 10 -7.17 -0.86 9.58
C LEU A 10 -8.42 -0.21 10.18
N PRO A 11 -8.25 0.92 10.89
CA PRO A 11 -9.41 1.73 11.25
C PRO A 11 -10.04 2.33 9.99
N LEU A 12 -11.29 2.80 10.12
CA LEU A 12 -11.95 3.53 9.02
C LEU A 12 -11.17 4.82 8.68
N VAL A 13 -11.30 5.27 7.43
CA VAL A 13 -10.56 6.44 6.90
C VAL A 13 -10.74 7.69 7.76
N GLU A 14 -11.92 7.89 8.35
CA GLU A 14 -12.26 9.02 9.23
C GLU A 14 -11.43 9.09 10.52
N HIS A 15 -10.83 7.98 10.94
CA HIS A 15 -9.95 7.92 12.11
C HIS A 15 -8.50 8.26 11.77
N PHE A 16 -8.17 8.47 10.49
CA PHE A 16 -6.86 8.96 10.10
C PHE A 16 -6.83 10.49 10.14
N PRO A 17 -5.67 11.10 10.43
CA PRO A 17 -5.50 12.54 10.27
C PRO A 17 -5.78 12.96 8.81
N PRO A 18 -6.59 14.01 8.57
CA PRO A 18 -7.11 14.32 7.23
C PRO A 18 -6.03 14.69 6.19
N HIS A 19 -4.90 15.24 6.66
CA HIS A 19 -3.79 15.68 5.81
C HIS A 19 -2.54 14.83 5.98
N ILE A 20 -2.71 13.53 6.25
CA ILE A 20 -1.59 12.62 6.43
C ILE A 20 -0.81 12.45 5.11
N LYS A 21 0.44 12.93 5.12
CA LYS A 21 1.34 12.80 3.95
C LYS A 21 2.16 11.52 3.93
N VAL A 22 2.49 10.99 5.11
CA VAL A 22 3.40 9.86 5.26
C VAL A 22 2.79 8.85 6.22
N LEU A 23 2.59 7.62 5.77
CA LEU A 23 2.10 6.50 6.56
C LEU A 23 3.08 5.33 6.53
N THR A 24 3.33 4.74 7.69
CA THR A 24 4.19 3.56 7.81
C THR A 24 3.53 2.58 8.79
N LEU A 25 3.30 1.34 8.32
CA LEU A 25 2.50 0.34 9.02
C LEU A 25 3.32 -0.90 9.40
N PRO A 26 4.36 -0.82 10.24
CA PRO A 26 5.18 -1.98 10.52
C PRO A 26 4.51 -2.99 11.45
N LEU A 27 4.67 -4.28 11.15
CA LEU A 27 4.18 -5.39 11.99
C LEU A 27 2.68 -5.29 12.28
N SER A 28 1.89 -4.81 11.31
CA SER A 28 0.44 -4.60 11.47
C SER A 28 -0.40 -5.87 11.31
N TYR A 29 0.12 -6.90 10.64
CA TYR A 29 -0.55 -8.18 10.40
C TYR A 29 -1.97 -8.03 9.82
N LEU A 30 -2.16 -7.08 8.92
CA LEU A 30 -3.44 -6.84 8.27
C LEU A 30 -3.84 -8.07 7.46
N ARG A 31 -5.08 -8.54 7.66
CA ARG A 31 -5.61 -9.73 6.96
C ARG A 31 -6.34 -9.36 5.67
N GLU A 32 -6.97 -8.21 5.68
CA GLU A 32 -7.68 -7.64 4.54
C GLU A 32 -6.76 -6.67 3.77
N ASP A 33 -7.01 -6.53 2.47
CA ASP A 33 -6.29 -5.61 1.61
C ASP A 33 -6.39 -4.19 2.18
N PRO A 34 -5.26 -3.54 2.54
CA PRO A 34 -5.31 -2.18 3.07
C PRO A 34 -5.63 -1.11 2.02
N MET A 35 -5.45 -1.40 0.73
CA MET A 35 -5.52 -0.38 -0.33
C MET A 35 -6.86 0.37 -0.39
N PRO A 36 -8.04 -0.28 -0.27
CA PRO A 36 -9.33 0.42 -0.31
C PRO A 36 -9.51 1.51 0.75
N ILE A 37 -8.86 1.41 1.91
CA ILE A 37 -8.90 2.45 2.95
C ILE A 37 -7.81 3.49 2.69
N LEU A 38 -6.59 3.03 2.41
CA LEU A 38 -5.43 3.91 2.26
C LEU A 38 -5.51 4.80 1.03
N GLU A 39 -6.18 4.34 -0.03
CA GLU A 39 -6.36 5.08 -1.28
C GLU A 39 -7.29 6.29 -1.15
N GLN A 40 -8.10 6.32 -0.08
CA GLN A 40 -9.00 7.43 0.25
C GLN A 40 -8.28 8.58 0.96
N LEU A 41 -7.01 8.41 1.39
CA LEU A 41 -6.24 9.45 2.05
C LEU A 41 -5.74 10.48 1.02
N PRO A 42 -6.30 11.69 0.97
CA PRO A 42 -6.16 12.58 -0.18
C PRO A 42 -4.73 13.11 -0.35
N ASP A 43 -4.03 13.33 0.76
CA ASP A 43 -2.69 13.94 0.76
C ASP A 43 -1.55 12.91 0.91
N LEU A 44 -1.87 11.61 0.84
CA LEU A 44 -0.87 10.57 1.06
C LEU A 44 0.17 10.56 -0.06
N THR A 45 1.40 10.93 0.28
CA THR A 45 2.55 10.99 -0.63
C THR A 45 3.51 9.82 -0.47
N VAL A 46 3.58 9.24 0.73
CA VAL A 46 4.48 8.12 1.03
C VAL A 46 3.76 7.06 1.84
N LEU A 47 3.73 5.84 1.29
CA LEU A 47 3.19 4.66 1.95
C LEU A 47 4.29 3.61 2.14
N ARG A 48 4.42 3.10 3.37
CA ARG A 48 5.36 2.02 3.70
C ARG A 48 4.65 0.89 4.44
N LEU A 49 4.58 -0.26 3.79
CA LEU A 49 4.15 -1.55 4.37
C LEU A 49 5.42 -2.37 4.63
N LEU A 50 5.85 -2.44 5.88
CA LEU A 50 7.14 -2.98 6.32
C LEU A 50 7.01 -4.11 7.35
N GLY A 51 7.42 -5.33 7.01
CA GLY A 51 7.50 -6.43 7.98
C GLY A 51 6.12 -6.92 8.41
N ASN A 52 5.61 -7.96 7.75
CA ASN A 52 4.30 -8.55 8.04
C ASN A 52 3.16 -7.52 8.18
N SER A 53 3.25 -6.38 7.49
CA SER A 53 2.20 -5.33 7.53
C SER A 53 0.90 -5.84 6.95
N TYR A 54 1.00 -6.67 5.91
CA TYR A 54 -0.09 -7.34 5.26
C TYR A 54 0.25 -8.83 5.17
N THR A 55 -0.73 -9.66 5.51
CA THR A 55 -0.61 -11.14 5.56
C THR A 55 -1.61 -11.84 4.65
N GLY A 56 -2.46 -11.08 3.94
CA GLY A 56 -3.30 -11.62 2.88
C GLY A 56 -2.54 -11.77 1.55
N GLU A 57 -3.28 -12.12 0.50
CA GLU A 57 -2.69 -12.54 -0.79
C GLU A 57 -2.78 -11.48 -1.90
N PRO A 58 -3.94 -10.87 -2.22
CA PRO A 58 -3.99 -9.82 -3.23
C PRO A 58 -3.91 -8.43 -2.62
N MET A 59 -3.36 -7.48 -3.37
CA MET A 59 -3.61 -6.05 -3.21
C MET A 59 -4.16 -5.51 -4.53
N VAL A 60 -5.22 -4.70 -4.47
CA VAL A 60 -5.87 -4.10 -5.63
C VAL A 60 -5.96 -2.59 -5.45
N CYS A 61 -5.44 -1.84 -6.41
CA CYS A 61 -5.52 -0.38 -6.44
C CYS A 61 -6.41 0.05 -7.61
N LYS A 62 -7.50 0.76 -7.32
CA LYS A 62 -8.51 1.12 -8.32
C LYS A 62 -8.10 2.30 -9.18
N SER A 63 -8.68 2.40 -10.38
CA SER A 63 -8.48 3.52 -11.28
C SER A 63 -8.79 4.87 -10.59
N GLY A 64 -7.94 5.87 -10.81
CA GLY A 64 -8.12 7.22 -10.27
C GLY A 64 -7.81 7.39 -8.78
N THR A 65 -7.26 6.36 -8.11
CA THR A 65 -6.91 6.41 -6.69
C THR A 65 -5.43 6.66 -6.46
N PHE A 66 -5.03 6.96 -5.20
CA PHE A 66 -3.66 7.34 -4.84
C PHE A 66 -3.10 8.53 -5.64
N LYS A 67 -3.91 9.58 -5.83
CA LYS A 67 -3.63 10.74 -6.70
C LYS A 67 -2.33 11.49 -6.39
N ASN A 68 -1.84 11.40 -5.15
CA ASN A 68 -0.65 12.10 -4.68
C ASN A 68 0.48 11.17 -4.24
N LEU A 69 0.33 9.84 -4.39
CA LEU A 69 1.32 8.89 -3.93
C LEU A 69 2.56 8.96 -4.82
N GLU A 70 3.71 9.27 -4.20
CA GLU A 70 5.00 9.38 -4.89
C GLU A 70 5.93 8.21 -4.55
N VAL A 71 5.84 7.67 -3.34
CA VAL A 71 6.72 6.60 -2.86
C VAL A 71 5.92 5.47 -2.22
N LEU A 72 6.10 4.26 -2.75
CA LEU A 72 5.53 3.03 -2.21
C LEU A 72 6.63 2.04 -1.82
N LYS A 73 6.62 1.58 -0.57
CA LYS A 73 7.53 0.54 -0.08
C LYS A 73 6.76 -0.67 0.41
N LEU A 74 7.02 -1.83 -0.21
CA LEU A 74 6.42 -3.13 0.10
C LEU A 74 7.53 -4.08 0.55
N TRP A 75 7.76 -4.18 1.86
CA TRP A 75 8.88 -4.93 2.42
C TRP A 75 8.39 -6.06 3.31
N MET A 76 8.92 -7.27 3.10
CA MET A 76 8.65 -8.45 3.93
C MET A 76 7.14 -8.76 4.00
N LEU A 77 6.47 -8.73 2.84
CA LEU A 77 5.06 -9.12 2.69
C LEU A 77 5.01 -10.53 2.11
N GLU A 78 5.38 -11.52 2.93
CA GLU A 78 5.70 -12.90 2.47
C GLU A 78 4.49 -13.67 1.90
N ASN A 79 3.26 -13.18 2.10
CA ASN A 79 2.03 -13.78 1.57
C ASN A 79 1.47 -13.04 0.35
N LEU A 80 1.99 -11.84 0.03
CA LEU A 80 1.54 -11.08 -1.14
C LEU A 80 1.85 -11.88 -2.41
N LYS A 81 0.81 -12.35 -3.09
CA LYS A 81 0.92 -13.10 -4.35
C LYS A 81 0.59 -12.24 -5.55
N LYS A 82 -0.46 -11.42 -5.43
CA LYS A 82 -0.97 -10.59 -6.51
C LYS A 82 -0.96 -9.14 -6.11
N TRP A 83 -0.46 -8.30 -7.00
CA TRP A 83 -0.57 -6.86 -6.89
C TRP A 83 -1.13 -6.34 -8.20
N GLU A 84 -2.37 -5.87 -8.16
CA GLU A 84 -3.12 -5.37 -9.30
C GLU A 84 -3.28 -3.86 -9.15
N VAL A 85 -2.95 -3.14 -10.21
CA VAL A 85 -3.00 -1.67 -10.26
C VAL A 85 -3.68 -1.30 -11.56
N ASP A 86 -4.91 -0.78 -11.44
CA ASP A 86 -5.71 -0.34 -12.57
C ASP A 86 -5.08 0.88 -13.28
N ASP A 87 -5.43 1.06 -14.55
CA ASP A 87 -5.03 2.24 -15.30
C ASP A 87 -5.50 3.54 -14.62
N GLY A 88 -4.59 4.50 -14.47
CA GLY A 88 -4.86 5.78 -13.81
C GLY A 88 -4.77 5.75 -12.29
N ALA A 89 -4.44 4.61 -11.67
CA ALA A 89 -4.01 4.58 -10.27
C ALA A 89 -2.56 5.08 -10.14
N MET A 90 -2.23 5.74 -9.02
CA MET A 90 -0.86 6.12 -8.66
C MET A 90 -0.11 6.93 -9.74
N GLU A 91 -0.78 7.88 -10.41
CA GLU A 91 -0.20 8.60 -11.56
C GLU A 91 1.08 9.39 -11.25
N LYS A 92 1.31 9.77 -9.99
CA LYS A 92 2.48 10.54 -9.53
C LYS A 92 3.58 9.67 -8.92
N LEU A 93 3.50 8.34 -9.04
CA LEU A 93 4.45 7.44 -8.42
C LEU A 93 5.83 7.60 -9.04
N LYS A 94 6.84 7.82 -8.19
CA LYS A 94 8.25 8.04 -8.57
C LYS A 94 9.14 6.90 -8.11
N GLU A 95 8.81 6.28 -6.99
CA GLU A 95 9.59 5.19 -6.40
C GLU A 95 8.68 4.05 -5.95
N VAL A 96 8.95 2.86 -6.48
CA VAL A 96 8.44 1.60 -5.93
C VAL A 96 9.61 0.78 -5.44
N ASN A 97 9.56 0.39 -4.17
CA ASN A 97 10.58 -0.48 -3.60
C ASN A 97 9.97 -1.75 -3.00
N ILE A 98 10.20 -2.87 -3.68
CA ILE A 98 9.76 -4.20 -3.25
C ILE A 98 10.97 -4.96 -2.71
N ARG A 99 10.88 -5.48 -1.50
CA ARG A 99 11.96 -6.26 -0.87
C ARG A 99 11.38 -7.42 -0.09
N ARG A 100 11.89 -8.63 -0.31
CA ARG A 100 11.44 -9.84 0.42
C ARG A 100 9.91 -10.03 0.32
N CYS A 101 9.36 -9.93 -0.89
CA CYS A 101 7.99 -10.32 -1.20
C CYS A 101 8.07 -11.56 -2.09
N SER A 102 8.53 -12.66 -1.50
CA SER A 102 9.00 -13.84 -2.24
C SER A 102 7.93 -14.55 -3.07
N LYS A 103 6.66 -14.40 -2.71
CA LYS A 103 5.51 -14.99 -3.41
C LYS A 103 4.87 -14.09 -4.46
N LEU A 104 5.35 -12.84 -4.63
CA LEU A 104 4.76 -11.92 -5.59
C LEU A 104 5.00 -12.45 -7.02
N GLU A 105 3.92 -12.83 -7.69
CA GLU A 105 3.99 -13.57 -8.96
C GLU A 105 4.41 -12.66 -10.12
N LYS A 106 3.88 -11.44 -10.15
CA LYS A 106 4.12 -10.46 -11.21
C LYS A 106 4.16 -9.05 -10.66
N PHE A 107 4.97 -8.21 -11.29
CA PHE A 107 4.93 -6.77 -11.09
C PHE A 107 3.80 -6.16 -11.95
N PRO A 108 3.05 -5.14 -11.48
CA PRO A 108 1.98 -4.54 -12.29
C PRO A 108 2.54 -3.88 -13.55
N ASP A 109 2.14 -4.37 -14.73
CA ASP A 109 2.64 -3.89 -16.04
C ASP A 109 2.46 -2.38 -16.22
N ARG A 110 1.39 -1.81 -15.64
CA ARG A 110 1.12 -0.37 -15.67
C ARG A 110 2.27 0.45 -15.09
N LEU A 111 2.87 0.00 -14.00
CA LEU A 111 3.93 0.73 -13.31
C LEU A 111 5.29 0.65 -14.03
N LEU A 112 5.40 -0.19 -15.08
CA LEU A 112 6.57 -0.23 -15.96
C LEU A 112 6.51 0.87 -17.05
N LYS A 113 5.36 1.52 -17.23
CA LYS A 113 5.09 2.45 -18.32
C LYS A 113 5.06 3.92 -17.88
N GLN A 114 5.49 4.22 -16.65
CA GLN A 114 5.55 5.58 -16.07
C GLN A 114 6.93 6.21 -16.22
#